data_AF-A0A536XLG6-F1
#
_entry.id   AF-A0A536XLG6-F1
#
_cell.length_a   1.000
_cell.length_b   1.000
_cell.length_c   1.000
_cell.angle_alpha   90.00
_cell.angle_beta   90.00
_cell.angle_gamma   90.00
#
_symmetry.space_group_name_H-M   'P 1'
#
loop_
_entity.id
_entity.type
_entity.pdbx_description
1 polymer ?
#
loop_
_entity_poly.entity_id
_entity_poly.type
_entity_poly.pdbx_seq_one_letter_code
_entity_poly.pdbx_strand_id
1 'polypeptide(L)'
;MRTTTVGELAASIAHEVNQPLAAIVTNGNACLRWLSAKPPNLHEAKSALERIVRDANRAAEVIARIRTFLERGSRQRIDVDVNQVVSDVIAMVQSEFRSKAVSLIRPPAD
;
A
#
# COMPACT_ATOMS: atom_id res chain seq x y z
N MET A 1 24.51 -1.23 16.40
CA MET A 1 23.35 -0.67 15.69
C MET A 1 23.47 -1.03 14.20
N ARG A 2 22.45 -1.70 13.65
CA ARG A 2 22.06 -1.86 12.22
C ARG A 2 23.11 -2.31 11.19
N THR A 3 23.24 -3.63 11.03
CA THR A 3 23.51 -4.27 9.73
C THR A 3 22.31 -5.13 9.36
N THR A 4 21.22 -4.51 8.91
CA THR A 4 20.19 -5.23 8.15
C THR A 4 20.81 -5.54 6.80
N THR A 5 21.12 -6.80 6.53
CA THR A 5 21.78 -7.23 5.30
C THR A 5 20.85 -6.95 4.12
N VAL A 6 21.37 -6.34 3.05
CA VAL A 6 20.61 -5.96 1.83
C VAL A 6 19.75 -7.11 1.29
N GLY A 7 20.18 -8.37 1.49
CA GLY A 7 19.41 -9.57 1.14
C GLY A 7 18.11 -9.76 1.92
N GLU A 8 18.06 -9.44 3.21
CA GLU A 8 16.84 -9.54 4.03
C GLU A 8 15.80 -8.49 3.59
N LEU A 9 16.26 -7.28 3.27
CA LEU A 9 15.39 -6.22 2.73
C LEU A 9 14.86 -6.58 1.34
N ALA A 10 15.70 -7.13 0.46
CA ALA A 10 15.27 -7.59 -0.87
C ALA A 10 14.22 -8.72 -0.77
N ALA A 11 14.42 -9.68 0.15
CA ALA A 11 13.46 -10.74 0.39
C ALA A 11 12.12 -10.21 0.93
N SER A 12 12.16 -9.26 1.87
CA SER A 12 10.96 -8.60 2.39
C SER A 12 10.19 -7.84 1.30
N ILE A 13 10.90 -7.12 0.44
CA ILE A 13 10.33 -6.40 -0.71
C ILE A 13 9.65 -7.37 -1.68
N ALA A 14 10.35 -8.44 -2.07
CA ALA A 14 9.78 -9.44 -2.97
C ALA A 14 8.53 -10.08 -2.36
N HIS A 15 8.56 -10.38 -1.06
CA HIS A 15 7.41 -10.93 -0.35
C HIS A 15 6.21 -9.97 -0.36
N GLU A 16 6.43 -8.69 -0.05
CA GLU A 16 5.38 -7.68 0.03
C GLU A 16 4.73 -7.38 -1.33
N VAL A 17 5.51 -7.43 -2.42
CA VAL A 17 4.97 -7.29 -3.80
C VAL A 17 4.24 -8.56 -4.25
N ASN A 18 4.77 -9.74 -3.92
CA ASN A 18 4.17 -11.00 -4.34
C ASN A 18 2.80 -11.27 -3.69
N GLN A 19 2.56 -10.77 -2.48
CA GLN A 19 1.29 -10.92 -1.78
C GLN A 19 0.07 -10.40 -2.58
N PRO A 20 -0.01 -9.12 -2.98
CA PRO A 20 -1.12 -8.63 -3.78
C PRO A 20 -1.19 -9.29 -5.16
N LEU A 21 -0.06 -9.62 -5.79
CA LEU A 21 -0.04 -10.33 -7.08
C LEU A 21 -0.66 -11.74 -6.97
N ALA A 22 -0.32 -12.49 -5.93
CA ALA A 22 -0.92 -13.80 -5.67
C ALA A 22 -2.44 -13.69 -5.42
N ALA A 23 -2.87 -12.62 -4.73
CA ALA A 23 -4.29 -12.35 -4.51
C ALA A 23 -5.01 -12.03 -5.82
N ILE A 24 -4.42 -11.23 -6.72
CA ILE A 24 -4.94 -10.96 -8.07
C ILE A 24 -5.16 -12.24 -8.84
N VAL A 25 -4.16 -13.12 -8.91
CA VAL A 25 -4.26 -14.41 -9.63
C VAL A 25 -5.36 -15.28 -9.04
N THR A 26 -5.44 -15.35 -7.71
CA THR A 26 -6.46 -16.14 -7.00
C THR A 26 -7.87 -15.63 -7.30
N ASN A 27 -8.08 -14.32 -7.21
CA ASN A 27 -9.36 -13.68 -7.50
C ASN A 27 -9.71 -13.76 -8.99
N GLY A 28 -8.73 -13.67 -9.90
CA GLY A 28 -8.93 -13.87 -11.34
C GLY A 28 -9.43 -15.27 -11.67
N ASN A 29 -8.79 -16.29 -11.10
CA ASN A 29 -9.24 -17.67 -11.23
C ASN A 29 -10.63 -17.89 -10.65
N ALA A 30 -10.97 -17.25 -9.52
CA ALA A 30 -12.32 -17.27 -8.98
C ALA A 30 -13.32 -16.60 -9.95
N CYS A 31 -13.02 -15.39 -10.45
CA CYS A 31 -13.88 -14.71 -11.41
C CYS A 31 -14.20 -15.61 -12.62
N LEU A 32 -13.18 -16.20 -13.24
CA LEU A 32 -13.34 -17.13 -14.37
C LEU A 32 -14.21 -18.34 -14.03
N ARG A 33 -13.99 -18.98 -12.88
CA ARG A 33 -14.81 -20.12 -12.42
C ARG A 33 -16.29 -19.73 -12.26
N TRP A 34 -16.61 -18.52 -11.80
CA TRP A 34 -17.99 -18.09 -11.50
C TRP A 34 -18.72 -17.65 -12.76
N LEU A 35 -17.99 -17.04 -13.71
CA LEU A 35 -18.48 -16.76 -15.07
C LEU A 35 -18.77 -18.03 -15.87
N SER A 36 -18.02 -19.11 -15.60
CA SER A 36 -18.16 -20.39 -16.30
C SER A 36 -19.25 -21.31 -15.71
N ALA A 37 -19.80 -20.96 -14.55
CA ALA A 37 -20.88 -21.71 -13.89
C ALA A 37 -22.19 -21.68 -14.71
N LYS A 38 -23.10 -22.61 -14.43
CA LYS A 38 -24.42 -22.68 -15.08
C LYS A 38 -25.53 -22.77 -14.02
N PRO A 39 -26.31 -21.69 -13.80
CA PRO A 39 -26.16 -20.36 -14.40
C PRO A 39 -24.89 -19.63 -13.90
N PRO A 40 -24.33 -18.67 -14.67
CA PRO A 40 -23.20 -17.86 -14.21
C PRO A 40 -23.53 -17.07 -12.95
N ASN A 41 -22.57 -16.98 -12.02
CA ASN A 41 -22.72 -16.16 -10.83
C ASN A 41 -22.03 -14.81 -11.03
N LEU A 42 -22.76 -13.86 -11.61
CA LEU A 42 -22.25 -12.52 -11.97
C LEU A 42 -21.93 -11.66 -10.74
N HIS A 43 -22.65 -11.84 -9.63
CA HIS A 43 -22.44 -11.06 -8.41
C HIS A 43 -21.05 -11.32 -7.82
N GLU A 44 -20.72 -12.59 -7.65
CA GLU A 44 -19.42 -13.00 -7.13
C GLU A 44 -18.29 -12.76 -8.13
N ALA A 45 -18.53 -12.91 -9.43
CA ALA A 45 -17.55 -12.56 -10.45
C ALA A 45 -17.19 -11.06 -10.38
N LYS A 46 -18.18 -10.18 -10.18
CA LYS A 46 -17.96 -8.74 -9.95
C LYS A 46 -17.19 -8.49 -8.65
N SER A 47 -17.57 -9.15 -7.56
CA SER A 47 -16.85 -9.05 -6.27
C SER A 47 -15.38 -9.47 -6.39
N ALA A 48 -15.10 -10.55 -7.15
CA ALA A 48 -13.75 -10.98 -7.45
C ALA A 48 -12.96 -9.94 -8.27
N LEU A 49 -13.59 -9.30 -9.26
CA LEU A 49 -12.98 -8.18 -10.01
C LEU A 49 -12.67 -6.98 -9.12
N GLU A 50 -13.57 -6.60 -8.21
CA GLU A 50 -13.33 -5.51 -7.27
C GLU A 50 -12.14 -5.83 -6.35
N ARG A 51 -11.97 -7.09 -5.94
CA ARG A 51 -10.78 -7.53 -5.20
C ARG A 51 -9.50 -7.42 -6.02
N ILE A 52 -9.54 -7.83 -7.30
CA ILE A 52 -8.40 -7.68 -8.23
C ILE A 52 -7.96 -6.22 -8.32
N VAL A 53 -8.90 -5.28 -8.52
CA VAL A 53 -8.58 -3.85 -8.61
C VAL A 53 -7.94 -3.33 -7.32
N ARG A 54 -8.47 -3.72 -6.16
CA ARG A 54 -7.89 -3.33 -4.86
C ARG A 54 -6.47 -3.88 -4.69
N ASP A 55 -6.25 -5.15 -4.99
CA ASP A 55 -4.94 -5.78 -4.85
C ASP A 55 -3.93 -5.21 -5.86
N ALA A 56 -4.36 -4.86 -7.08
CA ALA A 56 -3.53 -4.18 -8.06
C ALA A 56 -3.08 -2.79 -7.59
N ASN A 57 -3.98 -1.99 -7.02
CA ASN A 57 -3.64 -0.69 -6.43
C ASN A 57 -2.65 -0.86 -5.27
N ARG A 58 -2.87 -1.86 -4.40
CA ARG A 58 -1.95 -2.16 -3.30
C ARG A 58 -0.56 -2.55 -3.82
N ALA A 59 -0.46 -3.36 -4.87
CA ALA A 59 0.82 -3.68 -5.49
C ALA A 59 1.52 -2.42 -6.02
N ALA A 60 0.79 -1.51 -6.66
CA ALA A 60 1.33 -0.25 -7.14
C ALA A 60 1.85 0.64 -6.00
N GLU A 61 1.15 0.71 -4.87
CA GLU A 61 1.61 1.43 -3.67
C GLU A 61 2.92 0.86 -3.11
N VAL A 62 3.03 -0.47 -3.03
CA VAL A 62 4.27 -1.13 -2.57
C VAL A 62 5.43 -0.79 -3.51
N ILE A 63 5.22 -0.89 -4.82
CA ILE A 63 6.23 -0.51 -5.83
C ILE A 63 6.63 0.95 -5.69
N ALA A 64 5.68 1.86 -5.50
CA ALA A 64 5.96 3.28 -5.30
C ALA A 64 6.83 3.53 -4.05
N ARG A 65 6.54 2.86 -2.93
CA ARG A 65 7.34 2.96 -1.70
C ARG A 65 8.76 2.44 -1.90
N ILE A 66 8.92 1.32 -2.59
CA ILE A 66 10.24 0.76 -2.94
C ILE A 66 11.02 1.75 -3.80
N ARG A 67 10.38 2.30 -4.83
CA ARG A 67 11.00 3.29 -5.72
C ARG A 67 11.45 4.52 -4.93
N THR A 68 10.60 5.10 -4.08
CA THR A 68 10.96 6.22 -3.19
C THR A 68 12.12 5.86 -2.25
N PHE A 69 12.15 4.64 -1.71
CA PHE A 69 13.24 4.18 -0.86
C PHE A 69 14.57 4.09 -1.60
N LEU A 70 14.57 3.60 -2.85
CA LEU A 70 15.76 3.53 -3.69
C LEU A 70 16.20 4.92 -4.20
N GLU A 71 15.26 5.78 -4.56
CA GLU A 71 15.51 7.17 -4.99
C GLU A 71 16.09 8.04 -3.86
N ARG A 72 15.88 7.70 -2.59
CA ARG A 72 16.59 8.35 -1.46
C ARG A 72 18.12 8.17 -1.50
N GLY A 73 18.64 7.30 -2.37
CA GLY A 73 20.06 7.23 -2.72
C GLY A 73 20.57 8.48 -3.47
N SER A 74 19.70 9.18 -4.20
CA SER A 74 19.98 10.49 -4.78
C SER A 74 19.31 11.58 -3.93
N ARG A 75 19.99 12.10 -2.92
CA ARG A 75 19.51 13.26 -2.15
C ARG A 75 19.44 14.49 -3.05
N GLN A 76 18.25 14.81 -3.55
CA GLN A 76 17.98 16.14 -4.11
C GLN A 76 17.47 17.03 -2.97
N ARG A 77 18.18 18.12 -2.69
CA ARG A 77 17.66 19.18 -1.81
C ARG A 77 16.65 19.98 -2.62
N ILE A 78 15.40 19.96 -2.18
CA ILE A 78 14.32 20.76 -2.72
C ILE A 78 13.73 21.60 -1.58
N ASP A 79 13.19 22.77 -1.92
CA ASP A 79 12.39 23.53 -0.97
C ASP A 79 11.12 22.75 -0.66
N VAL A 80 10.85 22.58 0.63
CA VAL A 80 9.71 21.83 1.15
C VAL A 80 8.98 22.69 2.14
N ASP A 81 7.67 22.75 2.00
CA ASP A 81 6.80 23.25 3.05
C ASP A 81 6.70 22.18 4.15
N VAL A 82 7.46 22.39 5.23
CA VAL A 82 7.46 21.53 6.40
C VAL A 82 6.07 21.42 7.02
N ASN A 83 5.25 22.48 6.94
CA ASN A 83 3.91 22.46 7.48
C ASN A 83 3.00 21.50 6.71
N GLN A 84 3.18 21.38 5.39
CA GLN A 84 2.45 20.44 4.55
C GLN A 84 2.88 18.99 4.85
N VAL A 85 4.18 18.73 4.96
CA VAL A 85 4.70 17.39 5.29
C VAL A 85 4.18 16.90 6.64
N VAL A 86 4.16 17.78 7.64
CA VAL A 86 3.59 17.46 8.96
C VAL A 86 2.10 17.13 8.85
N SER A 87 1.33 17.88 8.05
CA SER A 87 -0.10 17.60 7.81
C SER A 87 -0.32 16.25 7.14
N ASP A 88 0.48 15.90 6.13
CA ASP A 88 0.37 14.63 5.40
C ASP A 88 0.65 13.43 6.32
N VAL A 89 1.67 13.53 7.17
CA VAL A 89 1.99 12.50 8.15
C VAL A 89 0.86 12.34 9.18
N ILE A 90 0.33 13.46 9.70
CA ILE A 90 -0.81 13.43 10.63
C ILE A 90 -2.01 12.71 10.00
N ALA A 91 -2.31 12.99 8.73
CA ALA A 91 -3.40 12.33 8.00
C ALA A 91 -3.17 10.81 7.89
N MET A 92 -1.93 10.37 7.65
CA MET A 92 -1.58 8.94 7.58
C MET A 92 -1.78 8.20 8.91
N VAL A 93 -1.47 8.83 10.05
CA VAL A 93 -1.56 8.19 11.38
C VAL A 93 -2.88 8.52 12.12
N GLN A 94 -3.79 9.25 11.49
CA GLN A 94 -5.04 9.71 12.10
C GLN A 94 -5.97 8.56 12.52
N SER A 95 -5.92 7.43 11.83
CA SER A 95 -6.68 6.23 12.19
C SER A 95 -6.14 5.56 13.46
N GLU A 96 -4.82 5.57 13.67
CA GLU A 96 -4.18 5.06 14.90
C GLU A 96 -4.46 5.95 16.12
N PHE A 97 -4.48 7.27 15.94
CA PHE A 97 -4.85 8.18 17.02
C PHE A 97 -6.30 7.99 17.46
N ARG A 98 -7.22 7.80 16.50
CA ARG A 98 -8.63 7.51 16.78
C ARG A 98 -8.82 6.18 17.50
N SER A 99 -8.12 5.12 17.09
CA SER A 99 -8.26 3.80 17.73
C SER A 99 -7.70 3.74 19.15
N LYS A 100 -6.72 4.60 19.47
CA LYS A 100 -6.08 4.69 20.79
C LYS A 100 -6.61 5.82 21.66
N ALA A 101 -7.66 6.53 21.22
CA ALA A 101 -8.23 7.71 21.91
C ALA A 101 -7.18 8.78 22.28
N VAL A 102 -6.18 8.97 21.43
CA VAL A 102 -5.13 9.98 21.59
C VAL A 102 -5.48 11.21 20.75
N SER A 103 -5.42 12.39 21.37
CA SER A 103 -5.58 13.66 20.65
C SER A 103 -4.22 14.24 20.28
N LEU A 104 -4.08 14.67 19.02
CA LEU A 104 -2.88 15.36 18.55
C LEU A 104 -3.13 16.87 18.56
N ILE A 105 -2.26 17.61 19.26
CA ILE A 105 -2.30 19.07 19.32
C ILE A 105 -1.16 19.62 18.46
N ARG A 106 -1.51 20.45 17.47
CA ARG A 106 -0.54 21.25 16.71
C ARG A 106 -0.73 22.72 17.07
N PRO A 107 0.23 23.35 17.77
CA PRO A 107 0.18 24.78 18.00
C PRO A 107 0.33 25.54 16.67
N PRO A 108 -0.23 26.76 16.56
CA PRO A 108 -0.04 27.60 15.39
C PRO A 108 1.46 27.90 15.19
N ALA A 109 1.88 28.02 13.93
CA ALA A 109 3.24 28.45 13.60
C ALA A 109 3.32 29.98 13.80
N ASP A 110 4.37 30.44 14.49
CA ASP A 110 4.74 31.86 14.61
C ASP A 110 5.20 32.43 13.25
#